data_AF-A0A2N5IAI6-F1
#
_entry.id   AF-A0A2N5IAI6-F1
#
_cell.length_a   1.000
_cell.length_b   1.000
_cell.length_c   1.000
_cell.angle_alpha   90.00
_cell.angle_beta   90.00
_cell.angle_gamma   90.00
#
_symmetry.space_group_name_H-M   'P 1'
#
loop_
_entity.id
_entity.type
_entity.pdbx_description
1 polymer ?
#
loop_
_entity_poly.entity_id
_entity_poly.type
_entity_poly.pdbx_seq_one_letter_code
_entity_poly.pdbx_strand_id
1 'polypeptide(L)' 'MDRTSRILEELKQMVEKKELTPELTKKVNELIEGVESSTINLMYYRRFDSIEKYGYDIVDVVIEADRRQQNKRLNA' A
#
# COMPACT_ATOMS: atom_id res chain seq x y z
N MET A 1 -3.39 -15.36 6.02
CA MET A 1 -2.86 -14.24 5.22
C MET A 1 -2.04 -13.32 6.11
N ASP A 2 -0.78 -13.07 5.72
CA ASP A 2 0.10 -12.09 6.35
C ASP A 2 -0.45 -10.66 6.15
N ARG A 3 -0.11 -9.74 7.06
CA ARG A 3 -0.53 -8.34 6.97
C ARG A 3 -0.07 -7.70 5.65
N THR A 4 1.14 -8.01 5.21
CA THR A 4 1.72 -7.51 3.96
C THR A 4 0.88 -7.92 2.75
N SER A 5 0.50 -9.20 2.67
CA SER A 5 -0.32 -9.73 1.57
C SER A 5 -1.70 -9.07 1.51
N ARG A 6 -2.28 -8.76 2.67
CA ARG A 6 -3.59 -8.06 2.75
C ARG A 6 -3.51 -6.62 2.25
N ILE A 7 -2.45 -5.90 2.64
CA ILE A 7 -2.21 -4.54 2.17
C ILE A 7 -1.98 -4.55 0.66
N LEU A 8 -1.17 -5.49 0.15
CA LEU A 8 -0.95 -5.67 -1.29
C LEU A 8 -2.24 -5.89 -2.07
N GLU A 9 -3.14 -6.73 -1.54
CA GLU A 9 -4.44 -6.99 -2.17
C GLU A 9 -5.29 -5.71 -2.28
N GLU A 10 -5.34 -4.89 -1.23
CA GLU A 10 -6.04 -3.60 -1.31
C GLU A 10 -5.38 -2.62 -2.25
N LEU A 11 -4.04 -2.54 -2.27
CA LEU A 11 -3.32 -1.66 -3.18
C LEU A 11 -3.62 -2.03 -4.64
N LYS A 12 -3.62 -3.32 -4.97
CA LYS A 12 -4.01 -3.83 -6.29
C LYS A 12 -5.46 -3.44 -6.61
N GLN A 13 -6.39 -3.60 -5.66
CA GLN A 13 -7.79 -3.20 -5.83
C GLN A 13 -7.97 -1.69 -6.06
N MET A 14 -7.23 -0.84 -5.33
CA MET A 14 -7.27 0.62 -5.50
C MET A 14 -6.80 1.03 -6.91
N VAL A 15 -5.75 0.37 -7.40
CA VAL A 15 -5.23 0.55 -8.76
C VAL A 15 -6.26 0.10 -9.80
N GLU A 16 -6.83 -1.10 -9.65
CA GLU A 16 -7.84 -1.63 -10.58
C GLU A 16 -9.10 -0.75 -10.65
N LYS A 17 -9.54 -0.22 -9.50
CA LYS A 17 -10.69 0.67 -9.40
C LYS A 17 -10.40 2.11 -9.84
N LYS A 18 -9.14 2.43 -10.18
CA LYS A 18 -8.70 3.78 -10.55
C LYS A 18 -9.05 4.82 -9.47
N GLU A 19 -8.94 4.43 -8.19
CA GLU A 19 -9.16 5.34 -7.06
C GLU A 19 -8.01 6.35 -6.89
N LEU A 20 -6.89 6.11 -7.57
CA LEU A 20 -5.66 6.89 -7.48
C LEU A 20 -5.43 7.72 -8.76
N THR A 21 -4.70 8.83 -8.63
CA THR A 21 -4.26 9.60 -9.81
C THR A 21 -3.32 8.76 -10.67
N PRO A 22 -3.13 9.08 -11.97
CA PRO A 22 -2.25 8.31 -12.86
C PRO A 22 -0.80 8.22 -12.34
N GLU A 23 -0.28 9.31 -11.77
CA GLU A 23 1.05 9.36 -11.17
C GLU A 23 1.16 8.47 -9.92
N LEU A 24 0.17 8.53 -9.03
CA LEU A 24 0.11 7.67 -7.85
C LEU A 24 -0.06 6.21 -8.22
N THR A 25 -0.89 5.91 -9.22
CA THR A 25 -1.11 4.55 -9.73
C THR A 25 0.20 3.93 -10.20
N LYS A 26 1.03 4.69 -10.93
CA LYS A 26 2.35 4.21 -11.36
C LYS A 26 3.25 3.90 -10.17
N LYS A 27 3.37 4.84 -9.22
CA LYS A 27 4.23 4.67 -8.03
C LYS A 27 3.75 3.53 -7.12
N VAL A 28 2.44 3.34 -6.97
CA VAL A 28 1.85 2.22 -6.21
C VAL A 28 2.09 0.90 -6.91
N ASN A 29 2.04 0.83 -8.24
CA ASN A 29 2.44 -0.37 -8.97
C ASN A 29 3.92 -0.71 -8.76
N GLU A 30 4.82 0.29 -8.83
CA GLU A 30 6.24 0.07 -8.54
C GLU A 30 6.47 -0.42 -7.10
N LEU A 31 5.69 0.09 -6.14
CA LEU A 31 5.70 -0.39 -4.76
C LEU A 31 5.23 -1.85 -4.68
N ILE A 32 4.11 -2.21 -5.32
CA ILE A 32 3.58 -3.57 -5.34
C ILE A 32 4.63 -4.54 -5.90
N GLU A 33 5.23 -4.22 -7.05
CA GLU A 33 6.28 -5.04 -7.66
C GLU A 33 7.52 -5.17 -6.77
N GLY A 34 7.92 -4.09 -6.09
CA GLY A 34 9.03 -4.12 -5.15
C GLY A 34 8.77 -5.00 -3.93
N VAL A 35 7.53 -5.03 -3.43
CA VAL A 35 7.17 -5.91 -2.31
C VAL A 35 7.06 -7.36 -2.77
N GLU A 36 6.50 -7.63 -3.96
CA GLU A 36 6.45 -8.98 -4.55
C GLU A 36 7.86 -9.52 -4.83
N SER A 37 8.79 -8.65 -5.23
CA SER A 37 10.20 -8.97 -5.41
C SER A 37 11.00 -9.02 -4.09
N SER A 38 10.35 -8.83 -2.94
CA SER A 38 10.98 -8.76 -1.61
C SER A 38 12.07 -7.68 -1.46
N THR A 39 12.08 -6.68 -2.34
CA THR A 39 13.01 -5.53 -2.27
C THR A 39 12.46 -4.41 -1.37
N ILE A 40 11.15 -4.41 -1.12
CA ILE A 40 10.45 -3.46 -0.26
C ILE A 40 9.70 -4.21 0.84
N ASN A 41 9.83 -3.75 2.08
CA ASN A 41 9.10 -4.30 3.21
C ASN A 41 8.04 -3.31 3.71
N LEU A 42 6.76 -3.66 3.52
CA LEU A 42 5.64 -2.84 3.97
C LEU A 42 5.51 -2.79 5.50
N MET A 43 6.18 -3.60 6.30
CA MET A 43 6.06 -3.48 7.77
C MET A 43 6.50 -2.10 8.29
N TYR A 44 7.26 -1.33 7.50
CA TYR A 44 7.86 -0.07 7.91
C TYR A 44 7.24 1.19 7.29
N TYR A 45 6.17 1.10 6.49
CA TYR A 45 5.64 2.28 5.78
C TYR A 45 5.19 3.42 6.71
N ARG A 46 4.89 3.14 7.99
CA ARG A 46 4.56 4.17 9.00
C ARG A 46 5.78 4.87 9.61
N ARG A 47 7.01 4.51 9.22
CA ARG A 47 8.24 5.16 9.70
C ARG A 47 8.55 6.38 8.86
N PHE A 48 9.15 7.38 9.50
CA PHE A 48 9.62 8.60 8.86
C PHE A 48 10.53 8.33 7.64
N ASP A 49 11.40 7.31 7.74
CA ASP A 49 12.28 6.85 6.66
C ASP A 49 11.51 6.46 5.38
N SER A 50 10.30 5.89 5.52
CA SER A 50 9.46 5.55 4.37
C SER A 50 8.83 6.78 3.71
N ILE A 51 8.57 7.83 4.48
CA ILE A 51 8.06 9.09 3.95
C ILE A 51 9.15 9.79 3.12
N GLU A 52 10.39 9.83 3.61
CA GLU A 52 11.51 10.40 2.86
C GLU A 52 11.81 9.61 1.58
N LYS A 53 11.68 8.28 1.64
CA LYS A 53 12.01 7.39 0.51
C LYS A 53 10.92 7.29 -0.55
N TYR A 54 9.65 7.28 -0.15
CA TYR A 54 8.51 7.01 -1.05
C TYR A 54 7.55 8.18 -1.21
N GLY A 55 7.67 9.20 -0.37
CA GLY A 55 6.79 10.37 -0.35
C GLY A 55 5.54 10.15 0.51
N TYR A 56 4.96 11.27 0.98
CA TYR A 56 3.77 11.28 1.81
C TYR A 56 2.58 10.60 1.13
N ASP A 57 2.34 10.84 -0.15
CA ASP A 57 1.19 10.28 -0.87
C ASP A 57 1.19 8.75 -0.92
N ILE A 58 2.37 8.13 -1.13
CA ILE A 58 2.49 6.66 -1.14
C ILE A 58 2.22 6.11 0.26
N VAL A 59 2.81 6.72 1.28
CA VAL A 59 2.63 6.29 2.67
C VAL A 59 1.16 6.40 3.08
N ASP A 60 0.47 7.47 2.69
CA ASP A 60 -0.95 7.68 2.98
C ASP A 60 -1.83 6.59 2.34
N VAL A 61 -1.60 6.27 1.06
CA VAL A 61 -2.31 5.19 0.37
C VAL A 61 -2.08 3.83 1.05
N VAL A 62 -0.86 3.54 1.50
CA VAL A 62 -0.56 2.28 2.20
C VAL A 62 -1.21 2.26 3.61
N ILE A 63 -1.24 3.39 4.32
CA ILE A 63 -2.01 3.54 5.57
C ILE A 63 -3.48 3.25 5.31
N GLU A 64 -4.05 3.82 4.25
CA GLU A 64 -5.46 3.66 3.91
C GLU A 64 -5.78 2.21 3.55
N ALA A 65 -4.96 1.56 2.72
CA ALA A 65 -5.08 0.14 2.38
C ALA A 65 -5.10 -0.75 3.64
N ASP A 66 -4.16 -0.53 4.57
CA ASP A 66 -4.12 -1.25 5.85
C ASP A 66 -5.38 -0.97 6.70
N ARG A 67 -5.86 0.28 6.75
CA ARG A 67 -7.07 0.66 7.47
C ARG A 67 -8.32 -0.01 6.88
N ARG A 68 -8.45 -0.07 5.55
CA ARG A 68 -9.58 -0.75 4.87
C ARG A 68 -9.61 -2.23 5.22
N GLN A 69 -8.46 -2.90 5.25
CA GLN A 69 -8.36 -4.31 5.68
C GLN A 69 -8.72 -4.50 7.16
N GLN A 70 -8.30 -3.59 8.05
CA GLN A 70 -8.69 -3.65 9.46
C GLN A 70 -10.21 -3.44 9.63
N ASN A 71 -10.81 -2.50 8.90
CA ASN A 71 -12.25 -2.26 8.93
C ASN A 71 -13.06 -3.45 8.41
N LYS A 72 -12.60 -4.13 7.36
CA LYS A 72 -13.23 -5.37 6.87
C LYS A 72 -13.25 -6.46 7.94
N ARG A 73 -12.22 -6.54 8.79
CA ARG A 73 -12.13 -7.52 9.88
C ARG A 73 -12.98 -7.17 11.10
N LEU A 74 -13.25 -5.90 11.33
CA LEU A 74 -14.13 -5.45 12.42
C LEU A 74 -15.62 -5.68 12.12
N ASN A 75 -15.97 -5.80 10.84
CA ASN A 75 -17.34 -5.95 10.35
C ASN A 75 -17.63 -7.33 9.73
N ALA A 76 -16.74 -8.32 9.92
CA ALA A 76 -16.88 -9.70 9.45
C ALA A 76 -17.13 -10.65 10.63
#